data_AF-Q7YWP5-F1
#
_entry.id   AF-Q7YWP5-F1
#
_cell.length_a   1.000
_cell.length_b   1.000
_cell.length_c   1.000
_cell.angle_alpha   90.00
_cell.angle_beta   90.00
_cell.angle_gamma   90.00
#
_symmetry.space_group_name_H-M   'P 1'
#
loop_
_entity.id
_entity.type
_entity.pdbx_description
1 polymer ?
#
loop_
_entity_poly.entity_id
_entity_poly.type
_entity_poly.pdbx_seq_one_letter_code
_entity_poly.pdbx_strand_id
1 'polypeptide(L)'
;MKITPRTLQHLIKFHNLELWPKDLAETMKTCCYVKKDFITEAEEKSLLVDVEPHMKRLRYEKSHWDDAIHLYREREQRKWRDENLEVISRIRSESFGANTEHLTYVHILDLHKDGVIKPHIDAIRYCGDVITGVSLLSDAIMRLRHKDQKDELIMDLLMPRRSLYRLGGPGRYDFTHEVLGEQESVWNGEQVPRERRISIICRDLPKVANRQTAEEEIKLKPIPEEI
;
A
#
# COMPACT_ATOMS: atom_id res chain seq x y z
N MET A 1 20.92 4.15 12.54
CA MET A 1 20.48 4.48 13.92
C MET A 1 19.14 3.78 14.11
N LYS A 2 19.04 2.79 15.01
CA LYS A 2 17.76 2.08 15.25
C LYS A 2 16.85 3.05 16.00
N ILE A 3 15.74 3.46 15.37
CA ILE A 3 14.71 4.31 15.98
C ILE A 3 14.26 3.61 17.27
N THR A 4 14.37 4.31 18.40
CA THR A 4 14.14 3.72 19.72
C THR A 4 12.67 3.35 19.94
N PRO A 5 12.34 2.32 20.74
CA PRO A 5 10.95 1.88 20.96
C PRO A 5 10.00 2.97 21.47
N ARG A 6 10.52 4.02 22.12
CA ARG A 6 9.71 5.12 22.67
C ARG A 6 9.11 6.06 21.62
N THR A 7 9.73 6.21 20.44
CA THR A 7 9.25 7.15 19.42
C THR A 7 8.09 6.61 18.56
N LEU A 8 7.74 5.32 18.73
CA LEU A 8 6.74 4.59 17.93
C LEU A 8 5.39 4.38 18.62
N GLN A 9 5.11 5.01 19.78
CA GLN A 9 3.85 4.76 20.48
C GLN A 9 2.60 5.15 19.67
N HIS A 10 2.74 6.08 18.72
CA HIS A 10 1.67 6.47 17.81
C HIS A 10 2.19 6.30 16.37
N LEU A 11 1.52 5.45 15.59
CA LEU A 11 1.84 5.18 14.18
C LEU A 11 0.98 5.99 13.21
N ILE A 12 0.14 6.88 13.73
CA ILE A 12 -0.75 7.75 12.97
C ILE A 12 -0.47 9.17 13.42
N LYS A 13 -0.26 10.08 12.46
CA LYS A 13 -0.07 11.50 12.70
C LYS A 13 -1.02 12.28 11.80
N PHE A 14 -1.91 13.05 12.40
CA PHE A 14 -2.68 14.06 11.68
C PHE A 14 -1.86 15.35 11.62
N HIS A 15 -1.82 15.97 10.45
CA HIS A 15 -1.34 17.34 10.29
C HIS A 15 -2.55 18.27 10.26
N ASN A 16 -2.35 19.49 10.78
CA ASN A 16 -3.38 20.52 10.88
C ASN A 16 -4.70 19.97 11.45
N LEU A 17 -4.63 19.17 12.53
CA LEU A 17 -5.77 18.43 13.07
C LEU A 17 -6.97 19.33 13.40
N GLU A 18 -6.72 20.60 13.73
CA GLU A 18 -7.71 21.65 13.94
C GLU A 18 -8.56 21.98 12.71
N LEU A 19 -8.07 21.71 11.49
CA LEU A 19 -8.81 21.90 10.23
C LEU A 19 -9.69 20.71 9.89
N TRP A 20 -9.51 19.56 10.55
CA TRP A 20 -10.27 18.35 10.23
C TRP A 20 -11.70 18.42 10.79
N PRO A 21 -12.72 18.11 9.96
CA PRO A 21 -14.04 17.76 10.50
C PRO A 21 -13.90 16.58 11.47
N LYS A 22 -14.44 16.71 12.68
CA LYS A 22 -14.25 15.73 13.77
C LYS A 22 -14.65 14.31 13.35
N ASP A 23 -15.83 14.16 12.76
CA ASP A 23 -16.36 12.86 12.31
C ASP A 23 -15.48 12.23 11.24
N LEU A 24 -14.90 13.04 10.34
CA LEU A 24 -13.97 12.56 9.33
C LEU A 24 -12.65 12.11 9.96
N ALA A 25 -12.09 12.86 10.90
CA ALA A 25 -10.87 12.46 11.60
C ALA A 25 -11.07 11.16 12.40
N GLU A 26 -12.22 10.99 13.07
CA GLU A 26 -12.58 9.75 13.76
C GLU A 26 -12.77 8.57 12.79
N THR A 27 -13.43 8.80 11.66
CA THR A 27 -13.56 7.81 10.59
C THR A 27 -12.21 7.40 10.02
N MET A 28 -11.30 8.36 9.79
CA MET A 28 -9.95 8.07 9.29
C MET A 28 -9.14 7.24 10.29
N LYS A 29 -9.23 7.53 11.59
CA LYS A 29 -8.56 6.72 12.64
C LYS A 29 -9.01 5.26 12.67
N THR A 30 -10.29 5.01 12.38
CA THR A 30 -10.85 3.64 12.40
C THR A 30 -10.59 2.90 11.09
N CYS A 31 -10.63 3.61 9.96
CA CYS A 31 -10.51 3.00 8.65
C CYS A 31 -9.06 2.92 8.13
N CYS A 32 -8.17 3.79 8.59
CA CYS A 32 -6.77 3.82 8.18
C CYS A 32 -5.85 3.69 9.38
N TYR A 33 -5.15 2.57 9.50
CA TYR A 33 -4.33 2.27 10.67
C TYR A 33 -3.12 1.42 10.31
N VAL A 34 -2.18 1.34 11.26
CA VAL A 34 -1.04 0.45 11.21
C VAL A 34 -0.99 -0.42 12.46
N LYS A 35 -0.85 -1.74 12.29
CA LYS A 35 -0.55 -2.69 13.36
C LYS A 35 0.93 -3.04 13.35
N LYS A 36 1.63 -2.63 14.40
CA LYS A 36 3.05 -2.95 14.59
C LYS A 36 3.23 -4.45 14.81
N ASP A 37 4.38 -4.99 14.39
CA ASP A 37 4.81 -6.35 14.68
C ASP A 37 3.74 -7.41 14.35
N PHE A 38 3.00 -7.18 13.25
CA PHE A 38 1.91 -8.04 12.79
C PHE A 38 2.41 -9.40 12.28
N ILE A 39 3.62 -9.41 11.72
CA ILE A 39 4.36 -10.63 11.42
C ILE A 39 5.61 -10.73 12.30
N THR A 40 6.02 -11.94 12.59
CA THR A 40 7.26 -12.25 13.31
C THR A 40 8.47 -12.16 12.38
N GLU A 41 9.67 -12.15 12.95
CA GLU A 41 10.92 -12.22 12.16
C GLU A 41 11.02 -13.53 11.36
N ALA A 42 10.50 -14.63 11.90
CA ALA A 42 10.45 -15.92 11.22
C ALA A 42 9.51 -15.90 10.01
N GLU A 43 8.32 -15.32 10.17
CA GLU A 43 7.35 -15.14 9.08
C GLU A 43 7.87 -14.20 7.99
N GLU A 44 8.50 -13.08 8.37
CA GLU A 44 9.16 -12.20 7.39
C GLU A 44 10.23 -12.94 6.59
N LYS A 45 11.09 -13.72 7.25
CA LYS A 45 12.10 -14.53 6.58
C LYS A 45 11.47 -15.55 5.63
N SER A 46 10.37 -16.18 6.05
CA SER A 46 9.66 -17.14 5.20
C SER A 46 9.01 -16.49 3.97
N LEU A 47 8.34 -15.35 4.14
CA LEU A 47 7.77 -14.61 3.01
C LEU A 47 8.86 -14.23 1.99
N LEU A 48 10.03 -13.79 2.47
CA LEU A 48 11.16 -13.44 1.60
C LEU A 48 11.71 -14.65 0.82
N VAL A 49 11.63 -15.87 1.35
CA VAL A 49 12.03 -17.08 0.59
C VAL A 49 11.11 -17.31 -0.60
N ASP A 50 9.81 -17.00 -0.50
CA ASP A 50 8.87 -17.10 -1.64
C ASP A 50 9.04 -15.94 -2.62
N VAL A 51 9.38 -14.76 -2.14
CA VAL A 51 9.38 -13.52 -2.93
C VAL A 51 10.71 -13.29 -3.65
N GLU A 52 11.83 -13.39 -2.92
CA GLU A 52 13.13 -12.90 -3.34
C GLU A 52 13.68 -13.54 -4.63
N PRO A 53 13.56 -14.87 -4.86
CA PRO A 53 14.08 -15.50 -6.08
C PRO A 53 13.47 -14.95 -7.36
N HIS A 54 12.21 -14.52 -7.30
CA HIS A 54 11.49 -13.94 -8.44
C HIS A 54 11.80 -12.45 -8.58
N MET A 55 11.75 -11.69 -7.48
CA MET A 55 12.01 -10.25 -7.51
C MET A 55 13.40 -9.93 -8.02
N LYS A 56 14.43 -10.68 -7.60
CA LYS A 56 15.82 -10.49 -8.04
C LYS A 56 16.03 -10.59 -9.56
N ARG A 57 15.14 -11.28 -10.28
CA ARG A 57 15.21 -11.43 -11.75
C ARG A 57 14.59 -10.24 -12.49
N LEU A 58 13.79 -9.43 -11.81
CA LEU A 58 13.17 -8.23 -12.38
C LEU A 58 14.11 -7.03 -12.22
N ARG A 59 14.15 -6.19 -13.26
CA ARG A 59 14.85 -4.90 -13.22
C ARG A 59 13.97 -3.86 -12.55
N TYR A 60 14.58 -2.89 -11.87
CA TYR A 60 13.86 -1.72 -11.41
C TYR A 60 13.44 -0.87 -12.61
N GLU A 61 12.16 -0.52 -12.64
CA GLU A 61 11.53 0.39 -13.58
C GLU A 61 11.67 1.83 -13.08
N LYS A 62 12.02 2.75 -13.98
CA LYS A 62 12.18 4.17 -13.63
C LYS A 62 10.85 4.94 -13.64
N SER A 63 9.89 4.49 -14.46
CA SER A 63 8.55 5.07 -14.60
C SER A 63 7.64 4.12 -15.36
N HIS A 64 6.36 4.06 -14.97
CA HIS A 64 5.28 3.37 -15.67
C HIS A 64 4.38 4.39 -16.39
N TRP A 65 3.39 3.94 -17.18
CA TRP A 65 2.53 4.85 -17.97
C TRP A 65 1.65 5.78 -17.11
N ASP A 66 1.36 5.42 -15.86
CA ASP A 66 0.61 6.26 -14.92
C ASP A 66 1.51 7.17 -14.05
N ASP A 67 2.84 6.99 -14.16
CA ASP A 67 3.87 7.73 -13.43
C ASP A 67 3.71 7.71 -11.90
N ALA A 68 2.93 6.77 -11.34
CA ALA A 68 2.62 6.75 -9.91
C ALA A 68 3.77 6.19 -9.06
N ILE A 69 4.60 5.32 -9.60
CA ILE A 69 5.68 4.66 -8.87
C ILE A 69 7.01 4.83 -9.60
N HIS A 70 8.06 5.15 -8.84
CA HIS A 70 9.43 5.33 -9.32
C HIS A 70 10.42 4.39 -8.65
N LEU A 71 11.36 3.87 -9.44
CA LEU A 71 12.43 2.96 -9.00
C LEU A 71 11.88 1.78 -8.21
N TYR A 72 11.01 1.04 -8.88
CA TYR A 72 10.31 -0.10 -8.31
C TYR A 72 10.39 -1.31 -9.23
N ARG A 73 10.06 -2.48 -8.71
CA ARG A 73 9.74 -3.65 -9.51
C ARG A 73 8.57 -4.35 -8.84
N GLU A 74 7.68 -4.91 -9.63
CA GLU A 74 6.46 -5.50 -9.10
C GLU A 74 6.10 -6.80 -9.79
N ARG A 75 5.26 -7.58 -9.13
CA ARG A 75 4.59 -8.73 -9.72
C ARG A 75 3.37 -9.14 -8.91
N GLU A 76 2.58 -9.97 -9.56
CA GLU A 76 1.45 -10.67 -8.95
C GLU A 76 1.83 -12.11 -8.59
N GLN A 77 1.40 -12.59 -7.41
CA GLN A 77 1.64 -13.95 -6.95
C GLN A 77 0.37 -14.61 -6.40
N ARG A 78 0.05 -15.78 -6.93
CA ARG A 78 -1.04 -16.63 -6.43
C ARG A 78 -0.56 -17.81 -5.58
N LYS A 79 0.58 -18.41 -5.93
CA LYS A 79 1.12 -19.59 -5.25
C LYS A 79 2.07 -19.16 -4.15
N TRP A 80 1.86 -19.70 -2.95
CA TRP A 80 2.65 -19.46 -1.74
C TRP A 80 2.87 -20.80 -1.05
N ARG A 81 3.93 -20.92 -0.24
CA ARG A 81 4.08 -22.05 0.69
C ARG A 81 2.96 -22.02 1.74
N ASP A 82 2.60 -23.18 2.29
CA ASP A 82 1.50 -23.31 3.24
C ASP A 82 1.64 -22.39 4.46
N GLU A 83 2.84 -22.34 5.04
CA GLU A 83 3.17 -21.41 6.14
C GLU A 83 2.97 -19.93 5.78
N ASN A 84 3.19 -19.56 4.52
CA ASN A 84 2.95 -18.19 4.05
C ASN A 84 1.48 -17.95 3.70
N LEU A 85 0.74 -18.98 3.26
CA LEU A 85 -0.72 -18.89 3.07
C LEU A 85 -1.43 -18.56 4.38
N GLU A 86 -0.96 -19.08 5.52
CA GLU A 86 -1.49 -18.73 6.84
C GLU A 86 -1.30 -17.23 7.14
N VAL A 87 -0.12 -16.68 6.82
CA VAL A 87 0.14 -15.24 7.00
C VAL A 87 -0.75 -14.40 6.07
N ILE A 88 -0.86 -14.77 4.78
CA ILE A 88 -1.76 -14.10 3.83
C ILE A 88 -3.22 -14.15 4.30
N SER A 89 -3.66 -15.30 4.83
CA SER A 89 -4.98 -15.46 5.42
C SER A 89 -5.18 -14.52 6.61
N ARG A 90 -4.19 -14.43 7.51
CA ARG A 90 -4.23 -13.52 8.66
C ARG A 90 -4.30 -12.05 8.26
N ILE A 91 -3.53 -11.63 7.24
CA ILE A 91 -3.62 -10.27 6.66
C ILE A 91 -5.07 -9.99 6.22
N ARG A 92 -5.70 -10.97 5.55
CA ARG A 92 -7.06 -10.84 5.05
C ARG A 92 -8.09 -10.77 6.18
N SER A 93 -8.05 -11.71 7.12
CA SER A 93 -8.98 -11.74 8.26
C SER A 93 -8.89 -10.51 9.15
N GLU A 94 -7.71 -9.89 9.25
CA GLU A 94 -7.50 -8.65 10.01
C GLU A 94 -8.15 -7.44 9.34
N SER A 95 -8.05 -7.32 8.02
CA SER A 95 -8.32 -6.05 7.33
C SER A 95 -9.69 -6.00 6.65
N PHE A 96 -10.21 -7.15 6.22
CA PHE A 96 -11.42 -7.24 5.42
C PHE A 96 -12.59 -7.77 6.25
N GLY A 97 -13.81 -7.46 5.80
CA GLY A 97 -15.01 -7.98 6.45
C GLY A 97 -15.16 -9.49 6.24
N ALA A 98 -16.01 -10.11 7.06
CA ALA A 98 -16.40 -11.48 6.82
C ALA A 98 -17.02 -11.62 5.42
N ASN A 99 -16.66 -12.68 4.70
CA ASN A 99 -17.13 -12.99 3.35
C ASN A 99 -16.76 -11.97 2.26
N THR A 100 -15.79 -11.07 2.50
CA THR A 100 -15.25 -10.23 1.44
C THR A 100 -14.57 -11.11 0.38
N GLU A 101 -14.87 -10.87 -0.90
CA GLU A 101 -14.17 -11.53 -2.00
C GLU A 101 -12.85 -10.82 -2.27
N HIS A 102 -11.78 -11.60 -2.50
CA HIS A 102 -10.43 -11.05 -2.69
C HIS A 102 -9.94 -11.27 -4.11
N LEU A 103 -9.05 -10.38 -4.58
CA LEU A 103 -8.23 -10.70 -5.74
C LEU A 103 -7.44 -12.00 -5.47
N THR A 104 -7.44 -12.86 -6.48
CA THR A 104 -6.76 -14.16 -6.38
C THR A 104 -5.24 -13.98 -6.32
N TYR A 105 -4.72 -12.99 -7.03
CA TYR A 105 -3.32 -12.63 -7.00
C TYR A 105 -3.06 -11.60 -5.90
N VAL A 106 -1.93 -11.80 -5.21
CA VAL A 106 -1.41 -10.88 -4.19
C VAL A 106 -0.31 -10.06 -4.84
N HIS A 107 -0.41 -8.74 -4.71
CA HIS A 107 0.51 -7.81 -5.30
C HIS A 107 1.80 -7.73 -4.45
N ILE A 108 2.96 -7.91 -5.08
CA ILE A 108 4.26 -7.75 -4.45
C ILE A 108 4.96 -6.57 -5.09
N LEU A 109 5.22 -5.54 -4.30
CA LEU A 109 5.93 -4.34 -4.71
C LEU A 109 7.29 -4.28 -3.99
N ASP A 110 8.37 -4.12 -4.75
CA ASP A 110 9.73 -3.92 -4.23
C ASP A 110 10.22 -2.54 -4.65
N LEU A 111 10.34 -1.65 -3.68
CA LEU A 111 10.86 -0.29 -3.83
C LEU A 111 12.36 -0.27 -3.55
N HIS A 112 13.11 0.37 -4.46
CA HIS A 112 14.49 0.75 -4.19
C HIS A 112 14.57 1.72 -3.01
N LYS A 113 15.75 1.89 -2.41
CA LYS A 113 15.96 2.87 -1.33
C LYS A 113 15.60 4.30 -1.76
N ASP A 114 15.86 4.62 -3.03
CA ASP A 114 15.54 5.91 -3.66
C ASP A 114 14.16 5.89 -4.36
N GLY A 115 13.42 4.79 -4.25
CA GLY A 115 12.11 4.63 -4.86
C GLY A 115 11.01 5.33 -4.06
N VAL A 116 10.02 5.86 -4.78
CA VAL A 116 8.89 6.58 -4.20
C VAL A 116 7.60 6.15 -4.87
N ILE A 117 6.51 6.26 -4.12
CA ILE A 117 5.15 6.17 -4.66
C ILE A 117 4.60 7.59 -4.57
N LYS A 118 4.27 8.21 -5.70
CA LYS A 118 3.64 9.54 -5.78
C LYS A 118 2.19 9.50 -5.30
N PRO A 119 1.60 10.66 -4.94
CA PRO A 119 0.18 10.75 -4.57
C PRO A 119 -0.74 10.20 -5.65
N HIS A 120 -1.49 9.14 -5.33
CA HIS A 120 -2.48 8.55 -6.23
C HIS A 120 -3.63 7.88 -5.46
N ILE A 121 -4.73 7.58 -6.16
CA ILE A 121 -5.86 6.80 -5.63
C ILE A 121 -5.96 5.53 -6.47
N ASP A 122 -5.93 4.36 -5.82
CA ASP A 122 -6.06 3.08 -6.52
C ASP A 122 -7.38 3.03 -7.31
N ALA A 123 -7.29 2.61 -8.57
CA ALA A 123 -8.42 2.58 -9.47
C ALA A 123 -9.56 1.69 -8.93
N ILE A 124 -10.77 2.24 -8.87
CA ILE A 124 -11.98 1.53 -8.42
C ILE A 124 -12.35 0.33 -9.30
N ARG A 125 -11.78 0.25 -10.51
CA ARG A 125 -11.93 -0.88 -11.44
C ARG A 125 -11.11 -2.11 -11.05
N TYR A 126 -10.07 -1.95 -10.24
CA TYR A 126 -9.14 -3.02 -9.90
C TYR A 126 -9.06 -3.32 -8.40
N CYS A 127 -9.63 -2.47 -7.55
CA CYS A 127 -9.65 -2.66 -6.10
C CYS A 127 -11.01 -2.29 -5.49
N GLY A 128 -11.49 -3.10 -4.56
CA GLY A 128 -12.67 -2.84 -3.75
C GLY A 128 -12.42 -1.80 -2.65
N ASP A 129 -13.08 -1.96 -1.51
CA ASP A 129 -13.14 -1.00 -0.40
C ASP A 129 -11.88 -0.95 0.48
N VAL A 130 -11.01 -1.95 0.43
CA VAL A 130 -9.87 -2.08 1.34
C VAL A 130 -8.58 -2.42 0.62
N ILE A 131 -7.54 -1.66 0.94
CA ILE A 131 -6.16 -1.97 0.57
C ILE A 131 -5.42 -2.25 1.87
N THR A 132 -4.77 -3.40 1.96
CA THR A 132 -3.95 -3.74 3.13
C THR A 132 -2.64 -4.35 2.67
N GLY A 133 -1.57 -4.11 3.42
CA GLY A 133 -0.29 -4.70 3.09
C GLY A 133 0.62 -4.83 4.29
N VAL A 134 1.52 -5.81 4.23
CA VAL A 134 2.61 -5.95 5.19
C VAL A 134 3.88 -5.33 4.64
N SER A 135 4.62 -4.62 5.49
CA SER A 135 5.89 -3.98 5.16
C SER A 135 7.05 -4.88 5.55
N LEU A 136 7.93 -5.23 4.62
CA LEU A 136 9.11 -6.06 4.84
C LEU A 136 10.40 -5.25 4.62
N LEU A 137 11.49 -5.74 5.20
CA LEU A 137 12.87 -5.22 5.10
C LEU A 137 13.14 -3.87 5.78
N SER A 138 12.33 -2.83 5.52
CA SER A 138 12.55 -1.50 6.05
C SER A 138 11.26 -0.77 6.41
N ASP A 139 11.42 0.26 7.25
CA ASP A 139 10.37 1.19 7.61
C ASP A 139 10.08 2.14 6.44
N ALA A 140 8.90 2.75 6.43
CA ALA A 140 8.56 3.87 5.56
C ALA A 140 7.40 4.69 6.14
N ILE A 141 7.18 5.89 5.62
CA ILE A 141 6.01 6.71 5.91
C ILE A 141 5.09 6.71 4.68
N MET A 142 3.83 6.37 4.89
CA MET A 142 2.78 6.59 3.91
C MET A 142 2.04 7.87 4.26
N ARG A 143 1.90 8.79 3.33
CA ARG A 143 1.13 10.02 3.52
C ARG A 143 -0.18 9.92 2.77
N LEU A 144 -1.26 10.32 3.44
CA LEU A 144 -2.59 10.45 2.87
C LEU A 144 -2.94 11.93 2.74
N ARG A 145 -3.39 12.38 1.57
CA ARG A 145 -3.87 13.76 1.33
C ARG A 145 -5.25 13.76 0.71
N HIS A 146 -6.18 14.54 1.26
CA HIS A 146 -7.53 14.66 0.70
C HIS A 146 -7.45 15.21 -0.73
N LYS A 147 -8.18 14.59 -1.67
CA LYS A 147 -8.10 14.92 -3.10
C LYS A 147 -8.44 16.38 -3.41
N ASP A 148 -9.34 16.98 -2.63
CA ASP A 148 -9.79 18.37 -2.83
C ASP A 148 -9.17 19.38 -1.84
N GLN A 149 -8.59 18.90 -0.72
CA GLN A 149 -8.08 19.75 0.37
C GLN A 149 -6.64 19.30 0.73
N LYS A 150 -5.77 19.27 -0.29
CA LYS A 150 -4.49 18.54 -0.30
C LYS A 150 -3.44 19.06 0.69
N ASP A 151 -3.52 20.34 1.03
CA ASP A 151 -2.59 21.04 1.92
C ASP A 151 -3.12 21.14 3.37
N GLU A 152 -4.41 20.87 3.57
CA GLU A 152 -5.08 21.02 4.86
C GLU A 152 -5.28 19.66 5.53
N LEU A 153 -5.90 18.71 4.81
CA LEU A 153 -6.27 17.41 5.35
C LEU A 153 -5.22 16.36 4.98
N ILE A 154 -4.19 16.26 5.83
CA ILE A 154 -3.06 15.35 5.65
C ILE A 154 -2.93 14.43 6.86
N MET A 155 -2.75 13.14 6.62
CA MET A 155 -2.47 12.15 7.65
C MET A 155 -1.31 11.26 7.23
N ASP A 156 -0.29 11.14 8.08
CA ASP A 156 0.82 10.23 7.86
C ASP A 156 0.62 8.95 8.69
N LEU A 157 0.95 7.82 8.08
CA LEU A 157 1.03 6.49 8.67
C LEU A 157 2.50 6.07 8.69
N LEU A 158 3.06 5.88 9.87
CA LEU A 158 4.37 5.24 10.00
C LEU A 158 4.17 3.73 9.84
N MET A 159 4.85 3.13 8.87
CA MET A 159 4.79 1.71 8.55
C MET A 159 6.14 1.04 8.88
N PRO A 160 6.38 0.65 10.15
CA PRO A 160 7.58 -0.10 10.50
C PRO A 160 7.70 -1.41 9.74
N ARG A 161 8.91 -1.92 9.59
CA ARG A 161 9.17 -3.29 9.17
C ARG A 161 8.34 -4.26 10.01
N ARG A 162 7.77 -5.27 9.35
CA ARG A 162 6.82 -6.28 9.88
C ARG A 162 5.46 -5.72 10.34
N SER A 163 5.14 -4.48 10.05
CA SER A 163 3.80 -3.95 10.31
C SER A 163 2.82 -4.28 9.19
N LEU A 164 1.54 -4.32 9.53
CA LEU A 164 0.43 -4.29 8.59
C LEU A 164 -0.13 -2.86 8.55
N TYR A 165 -0.36 -2.32 7.36
CA TYR A 165 -1.13 -1.11 7.17
C TYR A 165 -2.47 -1.45 6.49
N ARG A 166 -3.51 -0.69 6.80
CA ARG A 166 -4.83 -0.77 6.17
C ARG A 166 -5.27 0.61 5.73
N LEU A 167 -5.81 0.70 4.52
CA LEU A 167 -6.56 1.84 3.99
C LEU A 167 -7.98 1.38 3.70
N GLY A 168 -8.97 2.17 4.10
CA GLY A 168 -10.37 1.89 3.81
C GLY A 168 -11.23 3.13 3.99
N GLY A 169 -12.52 3.01 3.68
CA GLY A 169 -13.46 4.13 3.80
C GLY A 169 -12.98 5.35 3.01
N PRO A 170 -13.12 6.58 3.54
CA PRO A 170 -12.65 7.79 2.88
C PRO A 170 -11.16 7.72 2.52
N GLY A 171 -10.33 7.09 3.35
CA GLY A 171 -8.89 7.00 3.08
C GLY A 171 -8.52 6.19 1.82
N ARG A 172 -9.42 5.33 1.34
CA ARG A 172 -9.23 4.58 0.07
C ARG A 172 -9.81 5.33 -1.14
N TYR A 173 -10.81 6.17 -0.94
CA TYR A 173 -11.60 6.76 -2.05
C TYR A 173 -11.38 8.26 -2.24
N ASP A 174 -11.13 8.99 -1.16
CA ASP A 174 -11.07 10.45 -1.14
C ASP A 174 -9.68 10.99 -0.79
N PHE A 175 -8.76 10.11 -0.40
CA PHE A 175 -7.37 10.47 -0.11
C PHE A 175 -6.44 9.82 -1.10
N THR A 176 -5.57 10.63 -1.70
CA THR A 176 -4.36 10.12 -2.34
C THR A 176 -3.48 9.48 -1.29
N HIS A 177 -2.73 8.45 -1.66
CA HIS A 177 -1.70 7.84 -0.84
C HIS A 177 -0.36 7.87 -1.57
N GLU A 178 0.71 8.10 -0.81
CA GLU A 178 2.08 8.20 -1.31
C GLU A 178 3.05 7.56 -0.30
N VAL A 179 4.21 7.09 -0.76
CA VAL A 179 5.30 6.60 0.10
C VAL A 179 6.47 7.54 -0.05
N LEU A 180 6.75 8.28 1.03
CA LEU A 180 7.66 9.42 1.04
C LEU A 180 9.11 9.01 0.77
N GLY A 181 9.79 9.76 -0.09
CA GLY A 181 11.23 9.60 -0.35
C GLY A 181 12.10 10.05 0.82
N GLU A 182 13.40 9.75 0.74
CA GLU A 182 14.40 10.00 1.81
C GLU A 182 14.33 11.44 2.37
N GLN A 183 14.16 12.44 1.51
CA GLN A 183 14.15 13.85 1.93
C GLN A 183 12.93 14.21 2.79
N GLU A 184 11.77 13.59 2.53
CA GLU A 184 10.50 13.88 3.20
C GLU A 184 10.18 12.89 4.32
N SER A 185 10.97 11.83 4.48
CA SER A 185 10.71 10.72 5.40
C SER A 185 11.02 11.09 6.86
N VAL A 186 10.29 12.08 7.41
CA VAL A 186 10.50 12.59 8.76
C VAL A 186 9.30 12.30 9.65
N TRP A 187 9.52 11.60 10.76
CA TRP A 187 8.51 11.29 11.77
C TRP A 187 8.81 12.04 13.08
N ASN A 188 7.93 12.96 13.48
CA ASN A 188 8.09 13.76 14.70
C ASN A 188 9.46 14.45 14.84
N GLY A 189 10.00 14.95 13.72
CA GLY A 189 11.30 15.62 13.66
C GLY A 189 12.50 14.68 13.54
N GLU A 190 12.30 13.36 13.64
CA GLU A 190 13.33 12.36 13.42
C GLU A 190 13.27 11.83 11.99
N GLN A 191 14.44 11.69 11.35
CA GLN A 191 14.53 11.03 10.05
C GLN A 191 14.20 9.53 10.16
N VAL A 192 13.38 9.03 9.24
CA VAL A 192 13.08 7.62 9.02
C VAL A 192 13.83 7.19 7.76
N PRO A 193 15.02 6.57 7.89
CA PRO A 193 15.85 6.26 6.73
C PRO A 193 15.12 5.34 5.74
N ARG A 194 15.12 5.69 4.46
CA ARG A 194 14.63 4.83 3.39
C ARG A 194 15.70 3.84 2.99
N GLU A 195 15.29 2.59 2.97
CA GLU A 195 16.06 1.47 2.44
C GLU A 195 15.18 0.71 1.44
N ARG A 196 15.73 -0.36 0.85
CA ARG A 196 14.91 -1.27 0.03
C ARG A 196 13.74 -1.80 0.86
N ARG A 197 12.53 -1.62 0.34
CA ARG A 197 11.28 -2.02 1.01
C ARG A 197 10.48 -2.94 0.10
N ILE A 198 10.04 -4.07 0.63
CA ILE A 198 9.04 -4.92 -0.06
C ILE A 198 7.71 -4.78 0.66
N SER A 199 6.63 -4.65 -0.08
CA SER A 199 5.27 -4.76 0.44
C SER A 199 4.51 -5.89 -0.25
N ILE A 200 3.81 -6.68 0.56
CA ILE A 200 2.88 -7.72 0.09
C ILE A 200 1.48 -7.18 0.35
N ILE A 201 0.76 -6.88 -0.72
CA ILE A 201 -0.49 -6.12 -0.72
C ILE A 201 -1.65 -7.03 -1.13
N CYS A 202 -2.65 -7.08 -0.26
CA CYS A 202 -3.93 -7.71 -0.52
C CYS A 202 -4.98 -6.63 -0.81
N ARG A 203 -5.84 -6.92 -1.78
CA ARG A 203 -7.00 -6.08 -2.15
C ARG A 203 -8.23 -6.96 -2.27
N ASP A 204 -9.38 -6.38 -1.98
CA ASP A 204 -10.68 -6.98 -2.25
C ASP A 204 -11.09 -6.75 -3.71
N LEU A 205 -12.05 -7.55 -4.18
CA LEU A 205 -12.58 -7.38 -5.52
C LEU A 205 -13.31 -6.03 -5.64
N PRO A 206 -13.22 -5.37 -6.81
CA PRO A 206 -14.04 -4.21 -7.12
C PRO A 206 -15.53 -4.47 -6.85
N LYS A 207 -16.28 -3.43 -6.50
CA LYS A 207 -17.75 -3.50 -6.47
C LYS A 207 -18.28 -3.89 -7.84
N VAL A 208 -19.35 -4.68 -7.89
CA VAL A 208 -19.93 -5.17 -9.16
C VAL A 208 -20.21 -4.03 -10.15
N ALA A 209 -20.71 -2.88 -9.68
CA ALA A 209 -20.96 -1.70 -10.50
C ALA A 209 -19.70 -1.07 -11.15
N ASN A 210 -18.51 -1.37 -10.63
CA ASN A 210 -17.23 -0.88 -11.15
C ASN A 210 -16.50 -1.91 -12.01
N ARG A 211 -16.98 -3.17 -12.03
CA ARG A 211 -16.46 -4.22 -12.92
C ARG A 211 -17.06 -3.95 -14.29
N GLN A 212 -16.23 -3.68 -15.30
CA GLN A 212 -16.73 -3.65 -16.67
C GLN A 212 -17.35 -5.02 -16.98
N THR A 213 -18.53 -5.04 -17.58
CA THR A 213 -19.01 -6.27 -18.22
C THR A 213 -17.99 -6.64 -19.30
N ALA A 214 -17.77 -7.94 -19.53
CA ALA A 214 -16.82 -8.42 -20.54
C ALA A 214 -17.03 -7.83 -21.96
N GLU A 215 -18.15 -7.14 -22.19
CA GLU A 215 -18.50 -6.45 -23.43
C GLU A 215 -17.76 -5.11 -23.65
N GLU A 216 -17.26 -4.46 -22.61
CA GLU A 216 -16.56 -3.17 -22.75
C GLU A 216 -15.04 -3.30 -22.97
N GLU A 217 -14.46 -4.47 -22.72
CA GLU A 217 -13.00 -4.65 -22.63
C GLU A 217 -12.26 -4.73 -23.97
N ILE A 218 -12.93 -4.91 -25.13
CA ILE A 218 -12.24 -4.99 -26.43
C ILE A 218 -13.08 -4.37 -27.57
N LYS A 219 -13.10 -3.04 -27.66
CA LYS A 219 -13.18 -2.39 -28.99
C LYS A 219 -11.77 -2.04 -29.45
N LEU A 220 -11.04 -3.06 -29.93
CA LEU A 220 -9.90 -2.81 -30.80
C LEU A 220 -10.44 -2.10 -32.04
N LYS A 221 -10.26 -0.77 -32.10
CA LYS A 221 -10.44 -0.06 -33.36
C LYS A 221 -9.37 -0.60 -34.30
N PRO A 222 -9.73 -1.06 -35.52
CA PRO A 222 -8.73 -1.42 -36.50
C PRO A 222 -7.78 -0.24 -36.70
N ILE A 223 -6.48 -0.50 -36.68
CA ILE A 223 -5.50 0.47 -37.16
C ILE A 223 -5.83 0.65 -38.66
N PRO A 224 -6.14 1.87 -39.13
CA PRO A 224 -6.29 2.11 -40.55
C PRO A 224 -5.02 1.62 -41.24
N GLU A 225 -5.15 0.77 -42.27
CA GLU A 225 -4.01 0.48 -43.12
C GLU A 225 -3.49 1.82 -43.67
N GLU A 226 -2.23 2.12 -43.40
CA GLU A 226 -1.58 3.27 -44.00
C GLU A 226 -1.44 2.99 -45.51
N ILE A 227 -2.25 3.74 -46.28
CA ILE A 227 -2.19 3.99 -47.74
C ILE A 227 -2.93 2.98 -48.63
#